data_AF-A0A933XVP4-F1
#
_entry.id   AF-A0A933XVP4-F1
#
_cell.length_a   1.000
_cell.length_b   1.000
_cell.length_c   1.000
_cell.angle_alpha   90.00
_cell.angle_beta   90.00
_cell.angle_gamma   90.00
#
_symmetry.space_group_name_H-M   'P 1'
#
loop_
_entity.id
_entity.type
_entity.pdbx_description
1 polymer ?
#
loop_
_entity_poly.entity_id
_entity_poly.type
_entity_poly.pdbx_seq_one_letter_code
_entity_poly.pdbx_strand_id
1 'polypeptide(L)'
;MSYKLPRSAGGWYAILASLKMFWQSGAVLPLFKSLFTKNACKSCALGMGGQKGGLRDERGSFPSVCSKSIQAQASDMQGAVPADFFDRYAIATLKNRSPLELEKCGRLTRPMLCEPGDVRYRFISWDEALDLLVEKLKSTTPDRAFFYASGRSSNEAGFVLQLFARAFGSNNVNNCSYYCHQASGVGLSQSLGTGTATIELEDLSGADLIFLLGANPSSNHPRFMRVLMDVRRRGGHVVVVNPARERGLENFSVPSDWRSLLFGSEIASVYVQPHIG
;
A
#
# COMPACT_ATOMS: atom_id res chain seq x y z
N MET A 1 13.24 -15.61 24.73
CA MET A 1 12.09 -14.81 25.23
C MET A 1 10.85 -15.32 24.52
N SER A 2 9.97 -16.07 25.19
CA SER A 2 8.75 -16.61 24.57
C SER A 2 7.79 -15.44 24.35
N TYR A 3 7.68 -14.97 23.10
CA TYR A 3 6.69 -13.96 22.73
C TYR A 3 5.31 -14.61 22.83
N LYS A 4 4.55 -14.29 23.89
CA LYS A 4 3.11 -14.62 23.93
C LYS A 4 2.44 -13.90 22.77
N LEU A 5 2.01 -14.67 21.77
CA LEU A 5 1.25 -14.15 20.64
C LEU A 5 -0.06 -13.53 21.15
N PRO A 6 -0.47 -12.36 20.63
CA PRO A 6 -1.70 -11.70 21.05
C PRO A 6 -2.92 -12.58 20.75
N ARG A 7 -3.97 -12.46 21.58
CA ARG A 7 -5.20 -13.25 21.40
C ARG A 7 -5.91 -12.97 20.08
N SER A 8 -5.76 -11.79 19.50
CA SER A 8 -6.26 -11.46 18.16
C SER A 8 -5.30 -10.50 17.48
N ALA A 9 -5.32 -10.47 16.14
CA ALA A 9 -4.70 -9.38 15.38
C ALA A 9 -5.72 -8.24 15.16
N GLY A 10 -5.23 -7.02 14.94
CA GLY A 10 -6.09 -5.85 14.73
C GLY A 10 -6.59 -5.23 16.04
N GLY A 11 -7.88 -4.85 16.07
CA GLY A 11 -8.57 -4.37 17.28
C GLY A 11 -7.91 -3.17 17.96
N TRP A 12 -7.77 -3.26 19.30
CA TRP A 12 -7.15 -2.22 20.12
C TRP A 12 -5.72 -1.88 19.69
N TYR A 13 -4.94 -2.87 19.23
CA TYR A 13 -3.60 -2.59 18.73
C TYR A 13 -3.64 -1.70 17.49
N ALA A 14 -4.57 -1.96 16.55
CA ALA A 14 -4.75 -1.12 15.38
C ALA A 14 -5.26 0.29 15.73
N ILE A 15 -6.13 0.42 16.74
CA ILE A 15 -6.59 1.72 17.26
C ILE A 15 -5.42 2.49 17.88
N LEU A 16 -4.68 1.88 18.79
CA LEU A 16 -3.53 2.50 19.46
C LEU A 16 -2.43 2.88 18.46
N ALA A 17 -2.14 2.00 17.50
CA ALA A 17 -1.22 2.31 16.41
C ALA A 17 -1.70 3.52 15.62
N SER A 18 -2.97 3.56 15.24
CA SER A 18 -3.57 4.69 14.50
C SER A 18 -3.51 5.99 15.31
N LEU A 19 -3.88 5.95 16.60
CA LEU A 19 -3.77 7.09 17.51
C LEU A 19 -2.33 7.59 17.62
N LYS A 20 -1.37 6.68 17.79
CA LYS A 20 0.05 7.03 17.79
C LYS A 20 0.46 7.76 16.51
N MET A 21 -0.09 7.39 15.35
CA MET A 21 0.16 8.12 14.10
C MET A 21 -0.41 9.53 14.11
N PHE A 22 -1.63 9.71 14.64
CA PHE A 22 -2.20 11.05 14.83
C PHE A 22 -1.29 11.93 15.67
N TRP A 23 -0.80 11.42 16.80
CA TRP A 23 0.14 12.15 17.65
C TRP A 23 1.47 12.43 16.94
N GLN A 24 2.04 11.44 16.26
CA GLN A 24 3.32 11.58 15.56
C GLN A 24 3.26 12.50 14.34
N SER A 25 2.09 12.67 13.72
CA SER A 25 1.92 13.58 12.59
C SER A 25 2.13 15.06 12.95
N GLY A 26 2.07 15.41 14.25
CA GLY A 26 2.11 16.81 14.71
C GLY A 26 0.89 17.65 14.30
N ALA A 27 -0.07 17.05 13.57
CA ALA A 27 -1.16 17.74 12.90
C ALA A 27 -2.47 16.92 12.99
N VAL A 28 -2.91 16.61 14.22
CA VAL A 28 -4.08 15.75 14.51
C VAL A 28 -5.34 16.23 13.79
N LEU A 29 -5.68 17.52 13.92
CA LEU A 29 -6.87 18.11 13.30
C LEU A 29 -6.78 18.09 11.76
N PRO A 30 -5.67 18.54 11.13
CA PRO A 30 -5.47 18.37 9.70
C PRO A 30 -5.58 16.92 9.22
N LEU A 31 -4.99 15.96 9.94
CA LEU A 31 -5.04 14.55 9.56
C LEU A 31 -6.47 14.02 9.63
N PHE A 32 -7.19 14.35 10.70
CA PHE A 32 -8.60 13.99 10.83
C PHE A 32 -9.43 14.58 9.68
N LYS A 33 -9.29 15.89 9.42
CA LYS A 33 -9.97 16.56 8.29
C LYS A 33 -9.63 15.88 6.97
N SER A 34 -8.36 15.55 6.76
CA SER A 34 -7.89 14.90 5.54
C SER A 34 -8.50 13.53 5.30
N LEU A 35 -8.78 12.76 6.36
CA LEU A 35 -9.43 11.47 6.19
C LEU A 35 -10.89 11.60 5.73
N PHE A 36 -11.57 12.70 6.09
CA PHE A 36 -12.95 12.97 5.68
C PHE A 36 -13.08 13.67 4.31
N THR A 37 -11.99 14.11 3.67
CA THR A 37 -12.05 14.76 2.36
C THR A 37 -12.47 13.79 1.25
N LYS A 38 -12.71 14.34 0.05
CA LYS A 38 -12.91 13.55 -1.17
C LYS A 38 -11.59 12.90 -1.58
N ASN A 39 -11.36 11.66 -1.20
CA ASN A 39 -10.15 10.91 -1.52
C ASN A 39 -10.45 9.42 -1.67
N ALA A 40 -9.48 8.68 -2.20
CA ALA A 40 -9.49 7.22 -2.16
C ALA A 40 -8.33 6.75 -1.27
N CYS A 41 -8.47 5.56 -0.70
CA CYS A 41 -7.42 4.93 0.09
C CYS A 41 -6.14 4.79 -0.75
N LYS A 42 -5.06 5.47 -0.35
CA LYS A 42 -3.78 5.43 -1.07
C LYS A 42 -3.06 4.09 -0.99
N SER A 43 -3.48 3.22 -0.08
CA SER A 43 -2.88 1.88 0.10
C SER A 43 -3.50 0.83 -0.82
N CYS A 44 -4.82 0.85 -1.01
CA CYS A 44 -5.52 -0.21 -1.75
C CYS A 44 -6.59 0.29 -2.72
N ALA A 45 -6.72 1.61 -2.92
CA ALA A 45 -7.74 2.29 -3.72
C ALA A 45 -9.20 2.06 -3.30
N LEU A 46 -9.47 1.11 -2.41
CA LEU A 46 -10.79 0.77 -1.91
C LEU A 46 -11.12 1.58 -0.65
N GLY A 47 -12.18 2.37 -0.73
CA GLY A 47 -12.75 3.17 0.34
C GLY A 47 -12.07 4.51 0.56
N MET A 48 -12.57 5.22 1.57
CA MET A 48 -12.34 6.63 1.91
C MET A 48 -13.11 7.66 1.06
N GLY A 49 -14.21 7.21 0.47
CA GLY A 49 -15.34 8.04 0.06
C GLY A 49 -15.29 8.53 -1.38
N GLY A 50 -14.17 8.38 -2.08
CA GLY A 50 -14.01 8.85 -3.46
C GLY A 50 -14.49 10.29 -3.61
N GLN A 51 -15.37 10.54 -4.58
CA GLN A 51 -15.98 11.86 -4.79
C GLN A 51 -17.01 12.27 -3.72
N LYS A 52 -17.53 11.31 -2.93
CA LYS A 52 -18.47 11.57 -1.82
C LYS A 52 -17.75 11.95 -0.53
N GLY A 53 -16.50 11.51 -0.35
CA GLY A 53 -15.72 11.70 0.88
C GLY A 53 -16.32 11.01 2.11
N GLY A 54 -15.87 11.42 3.30
CA GLY A 54 -16.53 11.07 4.56
C GLY A 54 -16.25 9.67 5.11
N LEU A 55 -15.06 9.10 4.88
CA LEU A 55 -14.66 7.78 5.40
C LEU A 55 -15.56 6.61 4.97
N ARG A 56 -16.27 6.73 3.84
CA ARG A 56 -17.17 5.68 3.38
C ARG A 56 -16.48 4.74 2.40
N ASP A 57 -16.99 3.53 2.29
CA ASP A 57 -16.64 2.65 1.19
C ASP A 57 -17.62 2.81 0.02
N GLU A 58 -17.40 1.99 -1.01
CA GLU A 58 -18.19 1.93 -2.24
C GLU A 58 -19.67 1.62 -1.96
N ARG A 59 -19.97 0.93 -0.84
CA ARG A 59 -21.32 0.60 -0.36
C ARG A 59 -21.90 1.64 0.60
N GLY A 60 -21.12 2.66 0.96
CA GLY A 60 -21.52 3.68 1.93
C GLY A 60 -21.29 3.30 3.40
N SER A 61 -20.64 2.17 3.69
CA SER A 61 -20.34 1.73 5.06
C SER A 61 -19.42 2.72 5.77
N PHE A 62 -19.68 2.98 7.05
CA PHE A 62 -18.90 3.89 7.87
C PHE A 62 -18.61 3.28 9.26
N PRO A 63 -17.40 3.45 9.82
CA PRO A 63 -16.20 3.99 9.18
C PRO A 63 -15.46 2.93 8.36
N SER A 64 -15.06 3.28 7.14
CA SER A 64 -14.32 2.42 6.20
C SER A 64 -12.89 2.89 6.00
N VAL A 65 -12.10 2.74 7.07
CA VAL A 65 -10.68 3.10 7.12
C VAL A 65 -9.91 2.05 7.91
N CYS A 66 -8.66 1.80 7.52
CA CYS A 66 -7.74 0.93 8.26
C CYS A 66 -6.48 1.69 8.67
N SER A 67 -5.70 1.12 9.59
CA SER A 67 -4.46 1.71 10.09
C SER A 67 -3.46 2.04 8.97
N LYS A 68 -3.36 1.19 7.95
CA LYS A 68 -2.50 1.44 6.77
C LYS A 68 -2.91 2.68 5.98
N SER A 69 -4.22 2.94 5.87
CA SER A 69 -4.70 4.15 5.20
C SER A 69 -4.35 5.41 6.00
N ILE A 70 -4.51 5.36 7.33
CA ILE A 70 -4.11 6.44 8.23
C ILE A 70 -2.60 6.69 8.15
N GLN A 71 -1.79 5.62 8.08
CA GLN A 71 -0.35 5.70 7.88
C GLN A 71 0.03 6.42 6.58
N ALA A 72 -0.55 5.98 5.45
CA ALA A 72 -0.29 6.60 4.16
C ALA A 72 -0.67 8.08 4.17
N GLN A 73 -1.81 8.43 4.77
CA GLN A 73 -2.27 9.81 4.84
C GLN A 73 -1.38 10.67 5.76
N ALA A 74 -0.97 10.14 6.91
CA ALA A 74 -0.04 10.83 7.82
C ALA A 74 1.31 11.08 7.16
N SER A 75 1.81 10.11 6.38
CA SER A 75 3.09 10.24 5.66
C SER A 75 3.09 11.38 4.65
N ASP A 76 2.00 11.54 3.88
CA ASP A 76 1.88 12.62 2.89
C ASP A 76 1.73 14.01 3.51
N MET A 77 1.31 14.07 4.78
CA MET A 77 1.13 15.31 5.52
C MET A 77 2.39 15.78 6.23
N GLN A 78 3.47 15.00 6.20
CA GLN A 78 4.76 15.41 6.74
C GLN A 78 5.27 16.68 6.05
N GLY A 79 6.00 17.50 6.80
CA GLY A 79 6.70 18.66 6.25
C GLY A 79 7.79 18.26 5.27
N ALA A 80 8.32 19.24 4.54
CA ALA A 80 9.51 19.05 3.72
C ALA A 80 10.72 18.63 4.59
N VAL A 81 11.65 17.88 4.01
CA VAL A 81 12.98 17.74 4.60
C VAL A 81 13.59 19.14 4.84
N PRO A 82 14.36 19.35 5.92
CA PRO A 82 15.04 20.64 6.16
C PRO A 82 15.91 21.07 4.98
N ALA A 83 16.06 22.38 4.77
CA ALA A 83 16.83 22.92 3.65
C ALA A 83 18.32 22.52 3.68
N ASP A 84 18.87 22.33 4.88
CA ASP A 84 20.25 21.90 5.17
C ASP A 84 20.36 20.37 5.33
N PHE A 85 19.33 19.61 4.98
CA PHE A 85 19.29 18.16 5.25
C PHE A 85 20.44 17.41 4.57
N PHE A 86 20.69 17.66 3.28
CA PHE A 86 21.75 16.97 2.54
C PHE A 86 23.15 17.54 2.80
N ASP A 87 23.25 18.76 3.36
CA ASP A 87 24.52 19.29 3.87
C ASP A 87 24.97 18.49 5.11
N ARG A 88 24.02 18.02 5.91
CA ARG A 88 24.27 17.28 7.15
C ARG A 88 24.47 15.78 6.92
N TYR A 89 23.78 15.18 5.96
CA TYR A 89 23.77 13.73 5.77
C TYR A 89 24.38 13.29 4.46
N ALA A 90 25.52 12.58 4.56
CA ALA A 90 26.15 11.89 3.44
C ALA A 90 25.31 10.71 2.95
N ILE A 91 25.47 10.35 1.67
CA ILE A 91 24.76 9.23 1.03
C ILE A 91 25.04 7.92 1.76
N ALA A 92 26.29 7.69 2.20
CA ALA A 92 26.66 6.51 2.97
C ALA A 92 25.88 6.40 4.29
N THR A 93 25.66 7.53 4.98
CA THR A 93 24.87 7.59 6.21
C THR A 93 23.40 7.28 5.94
N LEU A 94 22.84 7.81 4.85
CA LEU A 94 21.44 7.56 4.47
C LEU A 94 21.22 6.08 4.08
N LYS A 95 22.18 5.44 3.41
CA LYS A 95 22.10 4.01 3.03
C LYS A 95 21.99 3.05 4.22
N ASN A 96 22.51 3.45 5.38
CA ASN A 96 22.47 2.63 6.59
C ASN A 96 21.20 2.84 7.44
N ARG A 97 20.27 3.69 6.98
CA ARG A 97 18.98 3.89 7.65
C ARG A 97 17.93 2.95 7.09
N SER A 98 17.02 2.51 7.95
CA SER A 98 15.84 1.77 7.54
C SER A 98 14.90 2.64 6.70
N PRO A 99 14.04 2.05 5.84
CA PRO A 99 13.03 2.79 5.09
C PRO A 99 12.13 3.66 5.97
N LEU A 100 11.78 3.16 7.17
CA LEU A 100 10.96 3.91 8.13
C LEU A 100 11.68 5.15 8.68
N GLU A 101 12.99 5.06 8.91
CA GLU A 101 13.78 6.21 9.36
C GLU A 101 13.93 7.25 8.27
N LEU A 102 14.12 6.83 7.02
CA LEU A 102 14.18 7.72 5.86
C LEU A 102 12.84 8.41 5.60
N GLU A 103 11.73 7.68 5.71
CA GLU A 103 10.38 8.23 5.55
C GLU A 103 10.08 9.33 6.59
N LYS A 104 10.62 9.20 7.80
CA LYS A 104 10.48 10.18 8.89
C LYS A 104 11.37 11.41 8.75
N CYS A 105 12.30 11.43 7.80
CA CYS A 105 13.13 12.61 7.57
C CYS A 105 12.34 13.79 6.95
N GLY A 106 11.17 13.51 6.38
CA GLY A 106 10.32 14.50 5.73
C GLY A 106 10.18 14.25 4.22
N ARG A 107 9.34 15.06 3.56
CA ARG A 107 9.05 14.95 2.14
C ARG A 107 10.11 15.62 1.28
N LEU A 108 10.43 15.00 0.15
CA LEU A 108 11.19 15.63 -0.92
C LEU A 108 10.28 16.60 -1.68
N THR A 109 10.62 17.88 -1.65
CA THR A 109 9.82 18.95 -2.29
C THR A 109 10.58 19.70 -3.39
N ARG A 110 11.87 19.41 -3.55
CA ARG A 110 12.77 20.02 -4.53
C ARG A 110 13.56 18.92 -5.24
N PRO A 111 13.89 19.08 -6.53
CA PRO A 111 14.81 18.18 -7.20
C PRO A 111 16.18 18.17 -6.51
N MET A 112 16.86 17.04 -6.63
CA MET A 112 18.16 16.80 -6.01
C MET A 112 19.09 16.17 -7.04
N LEU A 113 20.37 16.49 -6.94
CA LEU A 113 21.41 15.99 -7.82
C LEU A 113 22.53 15.36 -7.01
N CYS A 114 23.09 14.29 -7.55
CA CYS A 114 24.31 13.64 -7.09
C CYS A 114 25.10 13.27 -8.35
N GLU A 115 26.29 13.83 -8.49
CA GLU A 115 27.18 13.61 -9.61
C GLU A 115 28.21 12.52 -9.30
N PRO A 116 28.90 11.96 -10.30
CA PRO A 116 29.99 11.01 -10.06
C PRO A 116 31.06 11.62 -9.14
N GLY A 117 31.34 10.95 -8.03
CA GLY A 117 32.28 11.42 -7.01
C GLY A 117 31.64 12.17 -5.84
N ASP A 118 30.37 12.55 -5.94
CA ASP A 118 29.67 13.22 -4.85
C ASP A 118 29.43 12.27 -3.66
N VAL A 119 29.62 12.82 -2.46
CA VAL A 119 29.36 12.11 -1.19
C VAL A 119 28.01 12.50 -0.57
N ARG A 120 27.35 13.53 -1.12
CA ARG A 120 26.09 14.14 -0.65
C ARG A 120 25.23 14.52 -1.85
N TYR A 121 23.91 14.55 -1.66
CA TYR A 121 23.03 15.20 -2.62
C TYR A 121 23.10 16.71 -2.46
N ARG A 122 22.79 17.46 -3.51
CA ARG A 122 22.52 18.90 -3.45
C ARG A 122 21.14 19.21 -4.01
N PHE A 123 20.46 20.20 -3.44
CA PHE A 123 19.22 20.69 -4.04
C PHE A 123 19.51 21.52 -5.28
N ILE A 124 18.70 21.32 -6.32
CA ILE A 124 18.75 22.09 -7.56
C ILE A 124 17.39 22.69 -7.90
N SER A 125 17.34 23.59 -8.88
CA SER A 125 16.07 24.12 -9.39
C SER A 125 15.35 23.10 -10.27
N TRP A 126 14.06 23.32 -10.54
CA TRP A 126 13.33 22.52 -11.52
C TRP A 126 13.86 22.72 -12.94
N ASP A 127 14.24 23.93 -13.30
CA ASP A 127 14.81 24.23 -14.63
C ASP A 127 16.12 23.47 -14.84
N GLU A 128 17.05 23.51 -13.86
CA GLU A 128 18.31 22.76 -13.90
C GLU A 128 18.05 21.25 -14.01
N ALA A 129 17.10 20.72 -13.25
CA ALA A 129 16.75 19.31 -13.28
C ALA A 129 16.18 18.88 -14.65
N LEU A 130 15.31 19.70 -15.24
CA LEU A 130 14.69 19.42 -16.53
C LEU A 130 15.71 19.53 -17.68
N ASP A 131 16.59 20.54 -17.66
CA ASP A 131 17.65 20.69 -18.65
C ASP A 131 18.60 19.49 -18.65
N LEU A 132 19.03 19.05 -17.46
CA LEU A 132 19.86 17.85 -17.31
C LEU A 132 19.15 16.59 -17.81
N LEU A 133 17.87 16.41 -17.48
CA LEU A 133 17.08 15.27 -17.97
C LEU A 133 16.98 15.28 -19.50
N VAL A 134 16.71 16.44 -20.11
CA VAL A 134 16.64 16.57 -21.57
C VAL A 134 17.99 16.27 -22.21
N GLU A 135 19.09 16.78 -21.68
CA GLU A 135 20.44 16.49 -22.17
C GLU A 135 20.76 14.98 -22.11
N LYS A 136 20.46 14.32 -20.98
CA LYS A 136 20.69 12.87 -20.82
C LYS A 136 19.81 12.04 -21.74
N LEU A 137 18.56 12.43 -21.94
CA LEU A 137 17.67 11.74 -22.87
C LEU A 137 18.12 11.92 -24.33
N LYS A 138 18.60 13.09 -24.72
CA LYS A 138 19.13 13.33 -26.08
C LYS A 138 20.45 12.62 -26.36
N SER A 139 21.25 12.35 -25.32
CA SER A 139 22.56 11.69 -25.44
C SER A 139 22.49 10.16 -25.29
N THR A 140 21.31 9.58 -25.08
CA THR A 140 21.11 8.13 -25.02
C THR A 140 20.19 7.66 -26.15
N THR A 141 20.19 6.35 -26.41
CA THR A 141 19.27 5.71 -27.35
C THR A 141 18.09 5.07 -26.61
N PRO A 142 16.94 4.87 -27.28
CA PRO A 142 15.72 4.37 -26.62
C PRO A 142 15.82 2.94 -26.06
N ASP A 143 16.67 2.09 -26.66
CA ASP A 143 16.97 0.73 -26.21
C ASP A 143 17.75 0.70 -24.89
N ARG A 144 18.44 1.80 -24.54
CA ARG A 144 19.18 1.97 -23.29
C ARG A 144 18.36 2.63 -22.18
N ALA A 145 17.09 2.94 -22.44
CA ALA A 145 16.18 3.52 -21.45
C ALA A 145 15.20 2.48 -20.92
N PHE A 146 14.81 2.65 -19.66
CA PHE A 146 13.77 1.89 -18.98
C PHE A 146 12.93 2.83 -18.12
N PHE A 147 11.62 2.72 -18.21
CA PHE A 147 10.67 3.54 -17.46
C PHE A 147 9.88 2.66 -16.50
N TYR A 148 9.82 3.09 -15.24
CA TYR A 148 9.09 2.38 -14.19
C TYR A 148 7.90 3.20 -13.72
N ALA A 149 6.68 2.74 -14.06
CA ALA A 149 5.45 3.33 -13.57
C ALA A 149 5.14 2.84 -12.15
N SER A 150 4.90 3.77 -11.23
CA SER A 150 4.51 3.45 -9.86
C SER A 150 3.04 3.01 -9.81
N GLY A 151 2.75 1.86 -9.19
CA GLY A 151 1.36 1.43 -8.94
C GLY A 151 0.60 2.27 -7.91
N ARG A 152 1.27 3.22 -7.25
CA ARG A 152 0.61 4.24 -6.42
C ARG A 152 0.23 5.51 -7.21
N SER A 153 0.77 5.69 -8.41
CA SER A 153 0.43 6.84 -9.25
C SER A 153 -0.97 6.68 -9.83
N SER A 154 -1.58 7.79 -10.22
CA SER A 154 -2.88 7.74 -10.88
C SER A 154 -2.78 7.13 -12.27
N ASN A 155 -3.92 6.65 -12.80
CA ASN A 155 -3.97 6.10 -14.16
C ASN A 155 -3.54 7.15 -15.20
N GLU A 156 -3.87 8.41 -15.00
CA GLU A 156 -3.50 9.52 -15.89
C GLU A 156 -1.99 9.73 -15.92
N ALA A 157 -1.32 9.71 -14.75
CA ALA A 157 0.13 9.84 -14.66
C ALA A 157 0.84 8.63 -15.34
N GLY A 158 0.32 7.42 -15.13
CA GLY A 158 0.80 6.22 -15.81
C GLY A 158 0.62 6.28 -17.32
N PHE A 159 -0.53 6.79 -17.78
CA PHE A 159 -0.83 6.98 -19.19
C PHE A 159 0.12 7.99 -19.85
N VAL A 160 0.36 9.14 -19.22
CA VAL A 160 1.31 10.15 -19.73
C VAL A 160 2.74 9.59 -19.78
N LEU A 161 3.19 8.87 -18.75
CA LEU A 161 4.52 8.24 -18.75
C LEU A 161 4.66 7.22 -19.88
N GLN A 162 3.64 6.41 -20.13
CA GLN A 162 3.63 5.45 -21.23
C GLN A 162 3.70 6.15 -22.59
N LEU A 163 2.91 7.21 -22.81
CA LEU A 163 2.96 7.99 -24.04
C LEU A 163 4.34 8.63 -24.25
N PHE A 164 4.92 9.20 -23.19
CA PHE A 164 6.25 9.77 -23.23
C PHE A 164 7.31 8.74 -23.62
N ALA A 165 7.32 7.57 -22.97
CA ALA A 165 8.27 6.50 -23.29
C ALA A 165 8.15 6.02 -24.74
N ARG A 166 6.92 5.91 -25.26
CA ARG A 166 6.66 5.52 -26.65
C ARG A 166 7.05 6.60 -27.65
N ALA A 167 6.81 7.88 -27.33
CA ALA A 167 7.28 9.01 -28.14
C ALA A 167 8.82 9.12 -28.15
N PHE A 168 9.47 8.78 -27.02
CA PHE A 168 10.93 8.64 -26.95
C PHE A 168 11.45 7.45 -27.77
N GLY A 169 10.59 6.52 -28.18
CA GLY A 169 10.96 5.34 -28.98
C GLY A 169 11.28 4.09 -28.17
N SER A 170 11.00 4.07 -26.87
CA SER A 170 11.28 2.91 -26.00
C SER A 170 10.03 2.08 -25.74
N ASN A 171 10.17 0.76 -25.85
CA ASN A 171 9.15 -0.21 -25.43
C ASN A 171 9.29 -0.64 -23.96
N ASN A 172 10.41 -0.29 -23.33
CA ASN A 172 10.81 -0.75 -22.00
C ASN A 172 10.08 0.02 -20.90
N VAL A 173 8.82 -0.34 -20.68
CA VAL A 173 7.97 0.25 -19.62
C VAL A 173 7.38 -0.87 -18.80
N ASN A 174 7.67 -0.86 -17.49
CA ASN A 174 7.14 -1.81 -16.52
C ASN A 174 6.63 -1.09 -15.27
N ASN A 175 5.97 -1.83 -14.39
CA ASN A 175 5.46 -1.34 -13.12
C ASN A 175 5.60 -2.43 -12.05
N CYS A 176 5.12 -2.16 -10.83
CA CYS A 176 5.13 -3.15 -9.75
C CYS A 176 4.27 -4.39 -10.03
N SER A 177 3.21 -4.28 -10.84
CA SER A 177 2.35 -5.44 -11.13
C SER A 177 3.05 -6.48 -11.99
N TYR A 178 4.08 -6.12 -12.75
CA TYR A 178 4.91 -7.09 -13.47
C TYR A 178 5.56 -8.11 -12.51
N TYR A 179 6.09 -7.64 -11.37
CA TYR A 179 6.72 -8.53 -10.39
C TYR A 179 5.72 -9.29 -9.53
N CYS A 180 4.51 -8.75 -9.33
CA CYS A 180 3.51 -9.32 -8.42
C CYS A 180 2.46 -10.20 -9.12
N HIS A 181 1.96 -9.77 -10.28
CA HIS A 181 0.75 -10.30 -10.91
C HIS A 181 0.97 -10.91 -12.30
N GLN A 182 2.21 -10.90 -12.83
CA GLN A 182 2.44 -11.43 -14.16
C GLN A 182 2.17 -12.93 -14.25
N ALA A 183 2.63 -13.70 -13.26
CA ALA A 183 2.35 -15.14 -13.20
C ALA A 183 0.84 -15.43 -13.09
N SER A 184 0.12 -14.69 -12.25
CA SER A 184 -1.34 -14.83 -12.15
C SER A 184 -2.05 -14.43 -13.44
N GLY A 185 -1.58 -13.39 -14.13
CA GLY A 185 -2.17 -12.93 -15.40
C GLY A 185 -2.05 -13.99 -16.50
N VAL A 186 -0.90 -14.67 -16.60
CA VAL A 186 -0.70 -15.81 -17.52
C VAL A 186 -1.65 -16.96 -17.17
N GLY A 187 -1.66 -17.39 -15.90
CA GLY A 187 -2.49 -18.53 -15.47
C GLY A 187 -3.99 -18.29 -15.65
N LEU A 188 -4.49 -17.10 -15.29
CA LEU A 188 -5.89 -16.72 -15.49
C LEU A 188 -6.23 -16.59 -16.98
N SER A 189 -5.33 -16.04 -17.80
CA SER A 189 -5.60 -15.89 -19.24
C SER A 189 -5.72 -17.25 -19.92
N GLN A 190 -4.87 -18.21 -19.54
CA GLN A 190 -4.94 -19.59 -20.05
C GLN A 190 -6.18 -20.35 -19.57
N SER A 191 -6.64 -20.08 -18.34
CA SER A 191 -7.74 -20.83 -17.72
C SER A 191 -9.12 -20.24 -18.01
N LEU A 192 -9.24 -18.90 -18.05
CA LEU A 192 -10.49 -18.14 -18.05
C LEU A 192 -10.56 -17.06 -19.14
N GLY A 193 -9.50 -16.88 -19.94
CA GLY A 193 -9.47 -15.88 -21.01
C GLY A 193 -9.28 -14.43 -20.56
N THR A 194 -8.97 -14.18 -19.28
CA THR A 194 -8.72 -12.84 -18.74
C THR A 194 -7.48 -12.80 -17.85
N GLY A 195 -6.75 -11.68 -17.86
CA GLY A 195 -5.56 -11.48 -17.02
C GLY A 195 -5.83 -10.79 -15.68
N THR A 196 -7.08 -10.45 -15.38
CA THR A 196 -7.46 -9.69 -14.19
C THR A 196 -8.45 -10.46 -13.31
N ALA A 197 -8.73 -9.93 -12.12
CA ALA A 197 -9.73 -10.48 -11.22
C ALA A 197 -11.09 -10.61 -11.92
N THR A 198 -11.77 -11.73 -11.69
CA THR A 198 -13.06 -12.06 -12.31
C THR A 198 -14.26 -11.70 -11.44
N ILE A 199 -14.01 -11.24 -10.21
CA ILE A 199 -15.01 -10.90 -9.21
C ILE A 199 -14.60 -9.62 -8.48
N GLU A 200 -15.58 -8.97 -7.89
CA GLU A 200 -15.41 -7.83 -7.01
C GLU A 200 -15.44 -8.25 -5.53
N LEU A 201 -15.06 -7.33 -4.63
CA LEU A 201 -15.11 -7.58 -3.19
C LEU A 201 -16.54 -7.82 -2.68
N GLU A 202 -17.56 -7.43 -3.45
CA GLU A 202 -18.98 -7.65 -3.15
C GLU A 202 -19.45 -9.07 -3.37
N ASP A 203 -19.00 -9.68 -4.45
CA ASP A 203 -19.32 -11.07 -4.74
C ASP A 203 -18.89 -12.00 -3.59
N LEU A 204 -17.77 -11.67 -2.94
CA LEU A 204 -17.24 -12.43 -1.79
C LEU A 204 -18.17 -12.41 -0.56
N SER A 205 -19.04 -11.40 -0.42
CA SER A 205 -20.03 -11.38 0.66
C SER A 205 -21.14 -12.42 0.43
N GLY A 206 -21.39 -12.78 -0.83
CA GLY A 206 -22.34 -13.83 -1.23
C GLY A 206 -21.81 -15.26 -1.14
N ALA A 207 -20.49 -15.46 -0.97
CA ALA A 207 -19.88 -16.80 -0.96
C ALA A 207 -20.08 -17.58 0.36
N ASP A 208 -20.64 -18.79 0.30
CA ASP A 208 -20.77 -19.68 1.47
C ASP A 208 -19.46 -20.37 1.86
N LEU A 209 -18.48 -20.40 0.95
CA LEU A 209 -17.16 -20.97 1.15
C LEU A 209 -16.11 -20.12 0.43
N ILE A 210 -15.07 -19.73 1.16
CA ILE A 210 -13.93 -18.99 0.63
C ILE A 210 -12.66 -19.80 0.85
N PHE A 211 -11.89 -20.01 -0.22
CA PHE A 211 -10.52 -20.50 -0.12
C PHE A 211 -9.55 -19.33 -0.18
N LEU A 212 -8.75 -19.18 0.86
CA LEU A 212 -7.70 -18.17 0.96
C LEU A 212 -6.34 -18.85 0.84
N LEU A 213 -5.82 -18.93 -0.38
CA LEU A 213 -4.53 -19.58 -0.68
C LEU A 213 -3.43 -18.54 -0.91
N GLY A 214 -2.30 -18.70 -0.22
CA GLY A 214 -1.10 -17.87 -0.47
C GLY A 214 -1.26 -16.38 -0.18
N ALA A 215 -2.26 -16.00 0.62
CA ALA A 215 -2.58 -14.61 0.93
C ALA A 215 -2.65 -14.35 2.44
N ASN A 216 -2.22 -13.15 2.85
CA ASN A 216 -2.37 -12.66 4.23
C ASN A 216 -3.11 -11.32 4.27
N PRO A 217 -4.44 -11.31 4.07
CA PRO A 217 -5.25 -10.10 4.14
C PRO A 217 -5.22 -9.41 5.50
N SER A 218 -4.93 -10.11 6.59
CA SER A 218 -4.86 -9.48 7.91
C SER A 218 -3.78 -8.38 7.99
N SER A 219 -2.68 -8.56 7.25
CA SER A 219 -1.67 -7.54 7.04
C SER A 219 -1.97 -6.74 5.76
N ASN A 220 -2.13 -7.40 4.62
CA ASN A 220 -2.03 -6.75 3.31
C ASN A 220 -3.34 -6.08 2.86
N HIS A 221 -4.49 -6.63 3.26
CA HIS A 221 -5.82 -6.13 2.88
C HIS A 221 -6.77 -6.13 4.09
N PRO A 222 -6.51 -5.35 5.16
CA PRO A 222 -7.26 -5.50 6.42
C PRO A 222 -8.77 -5.29 6.29
N ARG A 223 -9.23 -4.58 5.26
CA ARG A 223 -10.66 -4.44 4.94
C ARG A 223 -11.29 -5.78 4.55
N PHE A 224 -10.56 -6.65 3.87
CA PHE A 224 -11.06 -7.98 3.48
C PHE A 224 -11.35 -8.86 4.71
N MET A 225 -10.68 -8.61 5.85
CA MET A 225 -10.95 -9.34 7.10
C MET A 225 -12.39 -9.16 7.60
N ARG A 226 -13.03 -8.00 7.33
CA ARG A 226 -14.44 -7.79 7.66
C ARG A 226 -15.34 -8.71 6.83
N VAL A 227 -15.07 -8.84 5.53
CA VAL A 227 -15.84 -9.75 4.66
C VAL A 227 -15.70 -11.21 5.13
N LEU A 228 -14.48 -11.66 5.45
CA LEU A 228 -14.25 -13.00 5.97
C LEU A 228 -14.98 -13.23 7.30
N MET A 229 -14.94 -12.26 8.21
CA MET A 229 -15.70 -12.30 9.46
C MET A 229 -17.21 -12.40 9.21
N ASP A 230 -17.75 -11.58 8.30
CA ASP A 230 -19.19 -11.56 8.00
C ASP A 230 -19.65 -12.88 7.38
N VAL A 231 -18.84 -13.48 6.50
CA VAL A 231 -19.07 -14.83 5.95
C VAL A 231 -19.10 -15.88 7.05
N ARG A 232 -18.14 -15.87 7.99
CA ARG A 232 -18.15 -16.81 9.14
C ARG A 232 -19.35 -16.62 10.06
N ARG A 233 -19.76 -15.37 10.30
CA ARG A 233 -20.92 -15.04 11.16
C ARG A 233 -22.25 -15.57 10.62
N ARG A 234 -22.40 -15.61 9.30
CA ARG A 234 -23.59 -16.19 8.66
C ARG A 234 -23.50 -17.71 8.43
N GLY A 235 -22.49 -18.37 9.00
CA GLY A 235 -22.30 -19.82 8.93
C GLY A 235 -21.49 -20.32 7.73
N GLY A 236 -20.99 -19.42 6.89
CA GLY A 236 -20.09 -19.78 5.79
C GLY A 236 -18.70 -20.20 6.29
N HIS A 237 -17.88 -20.75 5.40
CA HIS A 237 -16.58 -21.33 5.72
C HIS A 237 -15.42 -20.56 5.07
N VAL A 238 -14.29 -20.50 5.77
CA VAL A 238 -13.05 -19.91 5.24
C VAL A 238 -11.93 -20.92 5.44
N VAL A 239 -11.42 -21.45 4.33
CA VAL A 239 -10.29 -22.39 4.32
C VAL A 239 -9.03 -21.60 4.00
N VAL A 240 -8.10 -21.53 4.96
CA VAL A 240 -6.82 -20.86 4.77
C VAL A 240 -5.76 -21.89 4.41
N VAL A 241 -5.05 -21.67 3.31
CA VAL A 241 -3.90 -22.48 2.88
C VAL A 241 -2.67 -21.58 2.84
N ASN A 242 -1.85 -21.65 3.88
CA ASN A 242 -0.68 -20.79 4.02
C ASN A 242 0.40 -21.51 4.84
N PRO A 243 1.66 -21.59 4.36
CA PRO A 243 2.74 -22.23 5.13
C PRO A 243 2.98 -21.54 6.48
N ALA A 244 2.89 -20.21 6.50
CA ALA A 244 3.04 -19.43 7.72
C ALA A 244 1.71 -19.32 8.47
N ARG A 245 1.70 -19.71 9.75
CA ARG A 245 0.52 -19.57 10.61
C ARG A 245 0.45 -18.18 11.22
N GLU A 246 -0.46 -17.38 10.70
CA GLU A 246 -0.61 -15.97 11.05
C GLU A 246 -1.81 -15.75 11.98
N ARG A 247 -1.60 -15.07 13.12
CA ARG A 247 -2.66 -14.90 14.11
C ARG A 247 -3.89 -14.20 13.55
N GLY A 248 -3.69 -13.22 12.67
CA GLY A 248 -4.78 -12.49 12.05
C GLY A 248 -5.61 -13.29 11.06
N LEU A 249 -5.14 -14.45 10.60
CA LEU A 249 -5.90 -15.38 9.77
C LEU A 249 -6.65 -16.43 10.60
N GLU A 250 -6.34 -16.56 11.88
CA GLU A 250 -7.09 -17.39 12.83
C GLU A 250 -8.15 -16.57 13.56
N ASN A 251 -7.72 -15.46 14.16
CA ASN A 251 -8.56 -14.60 14.98
C ASN A 251 -8.22 -13.13 14.76
N PHE A 252 -9.21 -12.38 14.28
CA PHE A 252 -9.07 -10.98 13.95
C PHE A 252 -10.12 -10.14 14.68
N SER A 253 -9.70 -9.01 15.25
CA SER A 253 -10.57 -8.03 15.87
C SER A 253 -10.79 -6.86 14.91
N VAL A 254 -12.04 -6.62 14.51
CA VAL A 254 -12.41 -5.50 13.66
C VAL A 254 -12.79 -4.28 14.52
N PRO A 255 -12.04 -3.16 14.48
CA PRO A 255 -12.29 -2.00 15.35
C PRO A 255 -13.68 -1.39 15.24
N SER A 256 -14.28 -1.41 14.04
CA SER A 256 -15.61 -0.86 13.80
C SER A 256 -16.76 -1.81 14.15
N ASP A 257 -16.47 -3.00 14.70
CA ASP A 257 -17.48 -3.94 15.18
C ASP A 257 -17.27 -4.23 16.67
N TRP A 258 -18.22 -3.84 17.51
CA TRP A 258 -18.05 -3.90 18.97
C TRP A 258 -17.87 -5.34 19.48
N ARG A 259 -18.55 -6.34 18.90
CA ARG A 259 -18.41 -7.75 19.30
C ARG A 259 -17.03 -8.27 18.92
N SER A 260 -16.59 -8.00 17.70
CA SER A 260 -15.27 -8.39 17.19
C SER A 260 -14.13 -7.69 17.93
N LEU A 261 -14.31 -6.43 18.31
CA LEU A 261 -13.32 -5.67 19.07
C LEU A 261 -13.10 -6.26 20.48
N LEU A 262 -14.17 -6.67 21.16
CA LEU A 262 -14.09 -7.21 22.52
C LEU A 262 -13.65 -8.68 22.56
N PHE A 263 -14.20 -9.51 21.67
CA PHE A 263 -14.05 -10.97 21.75
C PHE A 263 -13.17 -11.57 20.64
N GLY A 264 -12.79 -10.76 19.65
CA GLY A 264 -12.21 -11.26 18.42
C GLY A 264 -13.25 -11.90 17.51
N SER A 265 -12.81 -12.35 16.36
CA SER A 265 -13.64 -13.11 15.43
C SER A 265 -12.80 -14.20 14.80
N GLU A 266 -13.29 -15.42 14.89
CA GLU A 266 -12.69 -16.56 14.20
C GLU A 266 -12.80 -16.34 12.69
N ILE A 267 -11.68 -16.49 11.99
CA ILE A 267 -11.58 -16.28 10.56
C ILE A 267 -11.51 -17.63 9.87
N ALA A 268 -10.40 -18.35 9.97
CA ALA A 268 -10.25 -19.67 9.39
C ALA A 268 -11.15 -20.70 10.10
N SER A 269 -12.07 -21.33 9.37
CA SER A 269 -12.71 -22.58 9.83
C SER A 269 -11.77 -23.76 9.71
N VAL A 270 -10.88 -23.73 8.71
CA VAL A 270 -9.85 -24.74 8.48
C VAL A 270 -8.56 -24.00 8.14
N TYR A 271 -7.45 -24.40 8.77
CA TYR A 271 -6.13 -23.87 8.49
C TYR A 271 -5.21 -25.00 8.06
N VAL A 272 -4.79 -24.96 6.80
CA VAL A 272 -3.87 -25.93 6.20
C VAL A 272 -2.51 -25.28 6.04
N GLN A 273 -1.49 -25.87 6.67
CA GLN A 273 -0.10 -25.46 6.54
C GLN A 273 0.65 -26.44 5.63
N PRO A 274 0.78 -26.15 4.32
CA PRO A 274 1.58 -26.98 3.43
C PRO A 274 3.06 -26.94 3.83
N HIS A 275 3.74 -28.09 3.75
CA HIS A 275 5.19 -28.16 3.84
C HIS A 275 5.80 -27.58 2.56
N ILE A 276 6.72 -26.62 2.71
CA ILE A 276 7.34 -25.91 1.58
C ILE A 276 8.66 -26.52 1.10
N GLY A 277 8.96 -27.75 1.54
CA GLY A 277 10.27 -28.39 1.34
C GLY A 277 11.19 -28.12 2.51
#